data_AF-A0A091W5U5-F1
#
_entry.id   AF-A0A091W5U5-F1
#
_cell.length_a   1.000
_cell.length_b   1.000
_cell.length_c   1.000
_cell.angle_alpha   90.00
_cell.angle_beta   90.00
_cell.angle_gamma   90.00
#
_symmetry.space_group_name_H-M   'P 1'
#
loop_
_entity.id
_entity.type
_entity.pdbx_description
1 polymer ?
#
loop_
_entity_poly.entity_id
_entity_poly.type
_entity_poly.pdbx_seq_one_letter_code
_entity_poly.pdbx_strand_id
1 'polypeptide(L)'
;IKTLDLRRADFALFKELLGGIPWARALKGRGVHECWSLFKQHFFHAQEQCIPLRKKFSKGGRRPAWLNKELLAEIRQKRKVHGMWKEGQATWEEYRNVVRACRDATRKAKAHLELKLARDVKNNKKGFFNYISSKRKARDNVGPLLNEAGVLVTEDAEKAELLNAFFASVFSAKTGPQESQAPEVRE
;
A
#
# COMPACT_ATOMS: atom_id res chain seq x y z
N ILE A 1 -7.62 -16.50 5.25
CA ILE A 1 -8.26 -15.82 6.41
C ILE A 1 -9.24 -14.79 5.88
N LYS A 2 -10.53 -14.96 6.16
CA LYS A 2 -11.57 -13.95 5.89
C LYS A 2 -11.58 -12.97 7.07
N THR A 3 -11.71 -11.68 6.79
CA THR A 3 -11.77 -10.62 7.82
C THR A 3 -12.97 -9.74 7.53
N LEU A 4 -13.66 -9.25 8.56
CA LEU A 4 -14.77 -8.31 8.43
C LEU A 4 -14.32 -7.02 7.70
N ASP A 5 -15.10 -6.57 6.74
CA ASP A 5 -14.83 -5.34 5.99
C ASP A 5 -15.62 -4.15 6.57
N LEU A 6 -15.08 -3.56 7.64
CA LEU A 6 -15.74 -2.46 8.36
C LEU A 6 -15.98 -1.22 7.49
N ARG A 7 -15.29 -1.07 6.35
CA ARG A 7 -15.51 0.05 5.41
C ARG A 7 -16.78 -0.09 4.60
N ARG A 8 -17.26 -1.32 4.41
CA ARG A 8 -18.47 -1.65 3.65
C ARG A 8 -19.60 -2.12 4.57
N ALA A 9 -19.43 -1.95 5.87
CA ALA A 9 -20.43 -2.33 6.85
C ALA A 9 -21.62 -1.36 6.80
N ASP A 10 -22.82 -1.91 6.83
CA ASP A 10 -24.03 -1.12 7.05
C ASP A 10 -24.26 -0.95 8.55
N PHE A 11 -23.72 0.13 9.11
CA PHE A 11 -23.88 0.44 10.52
C PHE A 11 -25.28 0.91 10.89
N ALA A 12 -26.09 1.39 9.92
CA ALA A 12 -27.46 1.79 10.17
C ALA A 12 -28.31 0.55 10.45
N LEU A 13 -28.25 -0.44 9.54
CA LEU A 13 -28.91 -1.74 9.71
C LEU A 13 -28.42 -2.47 10.96
N PHE A 14 -27.11 -2.43 11.25
CA PHE A 14 -26.55 -3.06 12.44
C PHE A 14 -27.11 -2.50 13.74
N LYS A 15 -27.29 -1.16 13.82
CA LYS A 15 -27.92 -0.50 14.97
C LYS A 15 -29.40 -0.82 15.06
N GLU A 16 -30.11 -0.88 13.94
CA GLU A 16 -31.54 -1.22 13.91
C GLU A 16 -31.78 -2.64 14.43
N LEU A 17 -31.02 -3.63 13.94
CA LEU A 17 -31.15 -5.03 14.34
C LEU A 17 -30.89 -5.25 15.83
N LEU A 18 -29.92 -4.52 16.42
CA LEU A 18 -29.64 -4.62 17.85
C LEU A 18 -30.58 -3.76 18.71
N GLY A 19 -31.02 -2.62 18.20
CA GLY A 19 -31.95 -1.70 18.87
C GLY A 19 -33.38 -2.21 18.91
N GLY A 20 -33.80 -3.01 17.93
CA GLY A 20 -35.15 -3.60 17.86
C GLY A 20 -35.37 -4.77 18.81
N ILE A 21 -34.33 -5.27 19.50
CA ILE A 21 -34.46 -6.39 20.43
C ILE A 21 -34.96 -5.87 21.78
N PRO A 22 -36.05 -6.42 22.35
CA PRO A 22 -36.57 -6.03 23.65
C PRO A 22 -35.71 -6.64 24.79
N TRP A 23 -34.49 -6.13 24.96
CA TRP A 23 -33.47 -6.66 25.88
C TRP A 23 -34.00 -6.82 27.32
N ALA A 24 -34.79 -5.86 27.80
CA ALA A 24 -35.38 -5.92 29.14
C ALA A 24 -36.26 -7.17 29.36
N ARG A 25 -36.97 -7.63 28.32
CA ARG A 25 -37.77 -8.85 28.37
C ARG A 25 -36.92 -10.09 28.11
N ALA A 26 -36.00 -10.01 27.15
CA ALA A 26 -35.16 -11.14 26.74
C ALA A 26 -34.20 -11.61 27.86
N LEU A 27 -33.75 -10.68 28.71
CA LEU A 27 -32.78 -10.93 29.78
C LEU A 27 -33.43 -11.14 31.16
N LYS A 28 -34.75 -10.91 31.30
CA LYS A 28 -35.43 -11.00 32.60
C LYS A 28 -35.39 -12.43 33.15
N GLY A 29 -34.94 -12.57 34.40
CA GLY A 29 -34.92 -13.85 35.11
C GLY A 29 -33.84 -14.85 34.66
N ARG A 30 -32.91 -14.43 33.78
CA ARG A 30 -31.80 -15.26 33.32
C ARG A 30 -30.53 -15.01 34.13
N GLY A 31 -29.69 -16.04 34.22
CA GLY A 31 -28.36 -15.92 34.80
C GLY A 31 -27.40 -15.12 33.91
N VAL A 32 -26.35 -14.56 34.50
CA VAL A 32 -25.36 -13.71 33.79
C VAL A 32 -24.74 -14.40 32.57
N HIS A 33 -24.43 -15.69 32.69
CA HIS A 33 -23.84 -16.47 31.60
C HIS A 33 -24.80 -16.66 30.42
N GLU A 34 -26.09 -16.87 30.71
CA GLU A 34 -27.13 -17.00 29.68
C GLU A 34 -27.39 -15.67 28.98
N CYS A 35 -27.47 -14.58 29.76
CA CYS A 35 -27.60 -13.23 29.24
C CYS A 35 -26.46 -12.89 28.27
N TRP A 36 -25.22 -13.20 28.65
CA TRP A 36 -24.05 -12.98 27.81
C TRP A 36 -24.06 -13.82 26.53
N SER A 37 -24.49 -15.08 26.63
CA SER A 37 -24.57 -15.98 25.47
C SER A 37 -25.62 -15.50 24.47
N LEU A 38 -26.78 -15.07 24.96
CA LEU A 38 -27.87 -14.54 24.17
C LEU A 38 -27.48 -13.22 23.48
N PHE A 39 -26.80 -12.33 24.19
CA PHE A 39 -26.25 -11.10 23.60
C PHE A 39 -25.27 -11.42 22.46
N LYS A 40 -24.29 -12.29 22.70
CA LYS A 40 -23.31 -12.69 21.67
C LYS A 40 -23.98 -13.27 20.44
N GLN A 41 -25.00 -14.11 20.62
CA GLN A 41 -25.73 -14.70 19.51
C GLN A 41 -26.36 -13.63 18.61
N HIS A 42 -27.11 -12.70 19.20
CA HIS A 42 -27.73 -11.60 18.43
C HIS A 42 -26.68 -10.67 17.80
N PHE A 43 -25.60 -10.38 18.51
CA PHE A 43 -24.50 -9.57 18.01
C PHE A 43 -23.83 -10.19 16.78
N PHE A 44 -23.47 -11.48 16.85
CA PHE A 44 -22.84 -12.17 15.73
C PHE A 44 -23.80 -12.35 14.55
N HIS A 45 -25.09 -12.59 14.82
CA HIS A 45 -26.11 -12.65 13.77
C HIS A 45 -26.24 -11.31 13.02
N ALA A 46 -26.34 -10.19 13.74
CA ALA A 46 -26.36 -8.86 13.14
C ALA A 46 -25.05 -8.59 12.37
N GLN A 47 -23.91 -9.06 12.90
CA GLN A 47 -22.60 -8.86 12.27
C GLN A 47 -22.50 -9.58 10.93
N GLU A 48 -23.03 -10.80 10.83
CA GLU A 48 -23.04 -11.57 9.59
C GLU A 48 -23.91 -10.94 8.50
N GLN A 49 -25.02 -10.31 8.89
CA GLN A 49 -25.92 -9.65 7.94
C GLN A 49 -25.39 -8.29 7.47
N CYS A 50 -24.77 -7.52 8.37
CA CYS A 50 -24.44 -6.12 8.10
C CYS A 50 -23.00 -5.91 7.63
N ILE A 51 -22.10 -6.86 7.93
CA ILE A 51 -20.66 -6.67 7.68
C ILE A 51 -20.15 -7.72 6.70
N PRO A 52 -19.94 -7.35 5.41
CA PRO A 52 -19.43 -8.30 4.43
C PRO A 52 -18.02 -8.76 4.79
N LEU A 53 -17.73 -10.03 4.48
CA LEU A 53 -16.41 -10.60 4.68
C LEU A 53 -15.50 -10.26 3.51
N ARG A 54 -14.39 -9.57 3.79
CA ARG A 54 -13.31 -9.39 2.83
C ARG A 54 -12.36 -10.57 2.92
N LYS A 55 -12.08 -11.16 1.76
CA LYS A 55 -10.87 -11.99 1.62
C LYS A 55 -9.69 -11.04 1.79
N LYS A 56 -8.90 -11.21 2.87
CA LYS A 56 -7.55 -10.66 2.89
C LYS A 56 -6.83 -11.31 1.71
N PHE A 57 -6.73 -10.59 0.59
CA PHE A 57 -5.64 -10.82 -0.33
C PHE A 57 -4.41 -10.59 0.51
N SER A 58 -3.76 -11.67 0.92
CA SER A 58 -2.46 -11.52 1.51
C SER A 58 -1.65 -10.72 0.48
N LYS A 59 -0.95 -9.68 0.92
CA LYS A 59 0.16 -9.15 0.10
C LYS A 59 1.17 -10.27 -0.27
N GLY A 60 0.99 -11.48 0.28
CA GLY A 60 1.66 -12.73 -0.06
C GLY A 60 1.45 -13.25 -1.48
N GLY A 61 0.64 -12.60 -2.33
CA GLY A 61 0.62 -12.92 -3.77
C GLY A 61 1.85 -12.43 -4.55
N ARG A 62 2.54 -11.36 -4.09
CA ARG A 62 3.74 -10.86 -4.76
C ARG A 62 4.97 -11.30 -4.00
N ARG A 63 5.45 -12.50 -4.32
CA ARG A 63 6.80 -12.95 -3.96
C ARG A 63 7.80 -11.85 -4.40
N PRO A 64 8.59 -11.28 -3.48
CA PRO A 64 9.59 -10.28 -3.87
C PRO A 64 10.55 -10.90 -4.90
N ALA A 65 10.94 -10.13 -5.91
CA ALA A 65 11.79 -10.64 -7.00
C ALA A 65 13.15 -11.17 -6.53
N TRP A 66 13.64 -10.73 -5.36
CA TRP A 66 14.89 -11.20 -4.75
C TRP A 66 14.72 -12.51 -3.95
N LEU A 67 13.50 -12.98 -3.70
CA LEU A 67 13.25 -14.14 -2.84
C LEU A 67 13.36 -15.44 -3.65
N ASN A 68 14.49 -16.15 -3.57
CA ASN A 68 14.69 -17.46 -4.21
C ASN A 68 14.26 -18.64 -3.31
N LYS A 69 14.35 -19.89 -3.80
CA LYS A 69 13.92 -21.09 -3.03
C LYS A 69 14.86 -21.39 -1.86
N GLU A 70 16.16 -21.16 -2.04
CA GLU A 70 17.19 -21.35 -1.00
C GLU A 70 16.98 -20.43 0.20
N LEU A 71 16.74 -19.14 -0.05
CA LEU A 71 16.46 -18.17 1.00
C LEU A 71 15.17 -18.49 1.76
N LEU A 72 14.18 -19.08 1.09
CA LEU A 72 12.99 -19.61 1.77
C LEU A 72 13.34 -20.76 2.71
N ALA A 73 14.26 -21.66 2.32
CA ALA A 73 14.73 -22.73 3.18
C ALA A 73 15.45 -22.18 4.41
N GLU A 74 16.32 -21.17 4.23
CA GLU A 74 16.99 -20.50 5.36
C GLU A 74 16.00 -19.80 6.30
N ILE A 75 14.99 -19.12 5.76
CA ILE A 75 13.94 -18.48 6.57
C ILE A 75 13.15 -19.54 7.38
N ARG A 76 12.88 -20.71 6.78
CA ARG A 76 12.22 -21.83 7.49
C ARG A 76 13.13 -22.39 8.57
N GLN A 77 14.42 -22.58 8.28
CA GLN A 77 15.40 -23.05 9.26
C GLN A 77 15.50 -22.10 10.45
N LYS A 78 15.54 -20.78 10.20
CA LYS A 78 15.51 -19.77 11.27
C LYS A 78 14.27 -19.90 12.16
N ARG A 79 13.09 -20.17 11.59
CA ARG A 79 11.86 -20.40 12.37
C ARG A 79 11.92 -21.66 13.20
N LYS A 80 12.48 -22.74 12.65
CA LYS A 80 12.68 -24.01 13.36
C LYS A 80 13.59 -23.82 14.57
N VAL A 81 14.75 -23.21 14.35
CA VAL A 81 15.74 -22.97 15.41
C VAL A 81 15.22 -21.99 16.47
N HIS A 82 14.41 -20.99 16.07
CA HIS A 82 13.71 -20.14 17.03
C HIS A 82 12.76 -20.94 17.94
N GLY A 83 12.01 -21.90 17.40
CA GLY A 83 11.17 -22.81 18.18
C GLY A 83 11.99 -23.65 19.17
N MET A 84 13.05 -24.29 18.68
CA MET A 84 13.96 -25.09 19.52
C MET A 84 14.60 -24.26 20.64
N TRP A 85 15.03 -23.02 20.35
CA TRP A 85 15.57 -22.11 21.36
C TRP A 85 14.52 -21.72 22.41
N LYS A 86 13.27 -21.50 21.99
CA LYS A 86 12.15 -21.21 22.89
C LYS A 86 11.81 -22.39 23.82
N GLU A 87 12.06 -23.61 23.36
CA GLU A 87 11.86 -24.86 24.10
C GLU A 87 13.10 -25.29 24.92
N GLY A 88 14.20 -24.52 24.86
CA GLY A 88 15.44 -24.82 25.58
C GLY A 88 16.32 -25.89 24.92
N GLN A 89 15.97 -26.36 23.72
CA GLN A 89 16.70 -27.40 22.98
C GLN A 89 17.87 -26.87 22.15
N ALA A 90 17.91 -25.56 21.90
CA ALA A 90 18.98 -24.91 21.15
C ALA A 90 19.57 -23.77 21.98
N THR A 91 20.88 -23.56 21.82
CA THR A 91 21.57 -22.47 22.50
C THR A 91 21.22 -21.13 21.84
N TRP A 92 21.39 -20.04 22.61
CA TRP A 92 21.26 -18.70 22.05
C TRP A 92 22.24 -18.45 20.88
N GLU A 93 23.44 -19.04 20.94
CA GLU A 93 24.48 -18.88 19.92
C GLU A 93 24.09 -19.51 18.59
N GLU A 94 23.54 -20.73 18.62
CA GLU A 94 23.02 -21.42 17.43
C GLU A 94 21.91 -20.60 16.75
N TYR A 95 20.95 -20.12 17.53
CA TYR A 95 19.90 -19.25 17.00
C TYR A 95 20.47 -17.95 16.41
N ARG A 96 21.38 -17.29 17.13
CA ARG A 96 22.03 -16.03 16.68
C ARG A 96 22.79 -16.22 15.36
N ASN A 97 23.49 -17.34 15.20
CA ASN A 97 24.23 -17.67 13.99
C ASN A 97 23.30 -17.87 12.79
N VAL A 98 22.18 -18.59 12.98
CA VAL A 98 21.16 -18.79 11.93
C VAL A 98 20.46 -17.48 11.56
N VAL A 99 20.19 -16.61 12.53
CA VAL A 99 19.65 -15.27 12.28
C VAL A 99 20.60 -14.43 11.43
N ARG A 100 21.91 -14.44 11.76
CA ARG A 100 22.94 -13.71 11.00
C ARG A 100 23.06 -14.23 9.58
N ALA A 101 23.18 -15.53 9.40
CA ALA A 101 23.25 -16.17 8.08
C ALA A 101 22.05 -15.80 7.21
N CYS A 102 20.83 -15.94 7.74
CA CYS A 102 19.59 -15.60 7.02
C CYS A 102 19.53 -14.10 6.65
N ARG A 103 20.01 -13.21 7.52
CA ARG A 103 20.12 -11.77 7.24
C ARG A 103 21.10 -11.50 6.10
N ASP A 104 22.26 -12.15 6.13
CA ASP A 104 23.29 -11.98 5.12
C ASP A 104 22.88 -12.55 3.75
N ALA A 105 22.24 -13.72 3.72
CA ALA A 105 21.68 -14.28 2.50
C ALA A 105 20.58 -13.37 1.92
N THR A 106 19.71 -12.81 2.77
CA THR A 106 18.71 -11.82 2.33
C THR A 106 19.37 -10.59 1.71
N ARG A 107 20.45 -10.08 2.32
CA ARG A 107 21.20 -8.92 1.80
C ARG A 107 21.86 -9.25 0.46
N LYS A 108 22.53 -10.41 0.35
CA LYS A 108 23.17 -10.88 -0.89
C LYS A 108 22.15 -11.05 -2.02
N ALA A 109 21.00 -11.65 -1.75
CA ALA A 109 19.95 -11.87 -2.74
C ALA A 109 19.37 -10.54 -3.28
N LYS A 110 19.18 -9.55 -2.41
CA LYS A 110 18.76 -8.19 -2.82
C LYS A 110 19.80 -7.51 -3.69
N ALA A 111 21.07 -7.51 -3.25
CA ALA A 111 22.17 -6.92 -3.99
C ALA A 111 22.35 -7.58 -5.37
N HIS A 112 22.20 -8.90 -5.45
CA HIS A 112 22.27 -9.64 -6.71
C HIS A 112 21.14 -9.22 -7.69
N LEU A 113 19.91 -9.08 -7.19
CA LEU A 113 18.80 -8.57 -8.00
C LEU A 113 19.09 -7.16 -8.51
N GLU A 114 19.55 -6.26 -7.63
CA GLU A 114 19.87 -4.87 -7.97
C GLU A 114 20.96 -4.77 -9.02
N LEU A 115 22.03 -5.56 -8.87
CA LEU A 115 23.12 -5.66 -9.83
C LEU A 115 22.64 -6.22 -11.17
N LYS A 116 21.77 -7.24 -11.17
CA LYS A 116 21.15 -7.76 -12.41
C LYS A 116 20.34 -6.68 -13.12
N LEU A 117 19.51 -5.94 -12.38
CA LEU A 117 18.70 -4.85 -12.94
C LEU A 117 19.58 -3.73 -13.50
N ALA A 118 20.65 -3.36 -12.80
CA ALA A 118 21.59 -2.33 -13.24
C ALA A 118 22.33 -2.72 -14.53
N ARG A 119 22.77 -3.98 -14.64
CA ARG A 119 23.42 -4.50 -15.85
C ARG A 119 22.48 -4.55 -17.04
N ASP A 120 21.21 -4.89 -16.81
CA ASP A 120 20.21 -5.05 -17.87
C ASP A 120 19.45 -3.75 -18.18
N VAL A 121 19.88 -2.60 -17.66
CA VAL A 121 19.21 -1.30 -17.91
C VAL A 121 19.09 -1.02 -19.41
N LYS A 122 20.12 -1.36 -20.20
CA LYS A 122 20.12 -1.07 -21.64
C LYS A 122 19.00 -1.81 -22.38
N ASN A 123 18.72 -3.06 -22.02
CA ASN A 123 17.70 -3.88 -22.68
C ASN A 123 16.33 -3.77 -21.99
N ASN A 124 16.31 -3.50 -20.68
CA ASN A 124 15.11 -3.50 -19.85
C ASN A 124 15.06 -2.28 -18.90
N LYS A 125 15.03 -1.08 -19.49
CA LYS A 125 14.88 0.19 -18.76
C LYS A 125 13.66 0.17 -17.84
N LYS A 126 12.53 -0.37 -18.33
CA LYS A 126 11.26 -0.43 -17.58
C LYS A 126 11.40 -1.25 -16.30
N GLY A 127 12.07 -2.40 -16.34
CA GLY A 127 12.30 -3.25 -15.17
C GLY A 127 13.10 -2.54 -14.06
N PHE A 128 14.14 -1.81 -14.45
CA PHE A 128 14.96 -1.02 -13.53
C PHE A 128 14.15 0.12 -12.87
N PHE A 129 13.49 0.97 -13.67
CA PHE A 129 12.70 2.08 -13.13
C PHE A 129 11.49 1.60 -12.32
N ASN A 130 10.86 0.47 -12.68
CA ASN A 130 9.83 -0.17 -11.87
C ASN A 130 10.36 -0.63 -10.50
N TYR A 131 11.58 -1.16 -10.45
CA TYR A 131 12.19 -1.53 -9.17
C TYR A 131 12.44 -0.29 -8.31
N ILE A 132 13.04 0.76 -8.87
CA ILE A 132 13.29 2.02 -8.16
C ILE A 132 11.99 2.63 -7.64
N SER A 133 10.95 2.75 -8.48
CA SER A 133 9.66 3.29 -8.06
C SER A 133 9.00 2.45 -6.97
N SER A 134 9.15 1.12 -7.00
CA SER A 134 8.65 0.23 -5.94
C SER A 134 9.37 0.38 -4.60
N LYS A 135 10.58 0.96 -4.59
CA LYS A 135 11.39 1.22 -3.40
C LYS A 135 11.20 2.62 -2.82
N ARG A 136 10.72 3.57 -3.63
CA ARG A 136 10.40 4.92 -3.14
C ARG A 136 9.26 4.85 -2.12
N LYS A 137 9.44 5.51 -0.97
CA LYS A 137 8.46 5.53 0.13
C LYS A 137 7.32 6.52 -0.12
N ALA A 138 7.62 7.63 -0.78
CA ALA A 138 6.62 8.54 -1.30
C ALA A 138 6.11 8.00 -2.64
N ARG A 139 4.79 7.96 -2.81
CA ARG A 139 4.25 8.11 -4.16
C ARG A 139 4.50 9.57 -4.49
N ASP A 140 5.24 9.83 -5.55
CA ASP A 140 5.47 11.17 -6.09
C ASP A 140 4.11 11.69 -6.63
N ASN A 141 3.15 11.91 -5.74
CA ASN A 141 2.00 12.73 -6.05
C ASN A 141 2.51 14.16 -5.97
N VAL A 142 2.25 14.94 -7.03
CA VAL A 142 2.51 16.37 -7.01
C VAL A 142 1.78 16.93 -5.79
N GLY A 143 2.55 17.58 -4.90
CA GLY A 143 2.02 18.25 -3.73
C GLY A 143 0.99 19.32 -4.15
N PRO A 144 0.23 19.86 -3.20
CA PRO A 144 -0.67 20.96 -3.52
C PRO A 144 0.11 22.10 -4.19
N LEU A 145 -0.42 22.60 -5.31
CA LEU A 145 0.18 23.69 -6.06
C LEU A 145 -0.55 25.01 -5.73
N LEU A 146 0.11 26.14 -5.93
CA LEU A 146 -0.55 27.44 -5.87
C LEU A 146 -0.84 27.90 -7.29
N ASN A 147 -2.09 28.29 -7.56
CA ASN A 147 -2.43 28.96 -8.80
C ASN A 147 -2.01 30.45 -8.75
N GLU A 148 -2.18 31.16 -9.86
CA GLU A 148 -1.86 32.59 -9.98
C GLU A 148 -2.63 33.47 -8.98
N ALA A 149 -3.81 33.00 -8.55
CA ALA A 149 -4.64 33.66 -7.54
C ALA A 149 -4.22 33.33 -6.08
N GLY A 150 -3.15 32.56 -5.87
CA GLY A 150 -2.68 32.15 -4.55
C GLY A 150 -3.54 31.09 -3.85
N VAL A 151 -4.46 30.44 -4.57
CA VAL A 151 -5.32 29.36 -4.07
C VAL A 151 -4.59 28.02 -4.18
N LEU A 152 -4.72 27.21 -3.13
CA LEU A 152 -4.13 25.89 -3.05
C LEU A 152 -4.93 24.87 -3.86
N VAL A 153 -4.31 24.36 -4.92
CA VAL A 153 -4.85 23.34 -5.82
C VAL A 153 -4.44 21.95 -5.33
N THR A 154 -5.41 21.17 -4.86
CA THR A 154 -5.19 19.80 -4.35
C THR A 154 -5.64 18.70 -5.30
N GLU A 155 -6.52 19.01 -6.26
CA GLU A 155 -7.07 18.06 -7.23
C GLU A 155 -6.10 17.82 -8.40
N ASP A 156 -5.96 16.56 -8.83
CA ASP A 156 -4.91 16.19 -9.79
C ASP A 156 -5.18 16.69 -11.22
N ALA A 157 -6.45 16.86 -11.61
CA ALA A 157 -6.83 17.43 -12.91
C ALA A 157 -6.44 18.92 -12.99
N GLU A 158 -6.81 19.69 -11.98
CA GLU A 158 -6.47 21.11 -11.87
C GLU A 158 -4.95 21.34 -11.82
N LYS A 159 -4.20 20.50 -11.10
CA LYS A 159 -2.72 20.55 -11.10
C LYS A 159 -2.14 20.33 -12.51
N ALA A 160 -2.71 19.40 -13.28
CA ALA A 160 -2.23 19.10 -14.62
C ALA A 160 -2.49 20.27 -15.59
N GLU A 161 -3.67 20.89 -15.50
CA GLU A 161 -4.02 22.08 -16.28
C GLU A 161 -3.11 23.27 -15.94
N LEU A 162 -2.90 23.55 -14.65
CA LEU A 162 -2.02 24.61 -14.18
C LEU A 162 -0.58 24.44 -14.70
N LEU A 163 -0.03 23.23 -14.58
CA LEU A 163 1.31 22.92 -15.10
C LEU A 163 1.36 23.06 -16.63
N ASN A 164 0.34 22.59 -17.34
CA ASN A 164 0.28 22.69 -18.80
C ASN A 164 0.25 24.16 -19.27
N ALA A 165 -0.57 25.00 -18.63
CA ALA A 165 -0.63 26.44 -18.91
C ALA A 165 0.72 27.12 -18.66
N PHE A 166 1.37 26.80 -17.53
CA PHE A 166 2.71 27.29 -17.23
C PHE A 166 3.72 26.91 -18.32
N PHE A 167 3.80 25.62 -18.68
CA PHE A 167 4.72 25.16 -19.72
C PHE A 167 4.46 25.83 -21.08
N ALA A 168 3.19 25.94 -21.49
CA ALA A 168 2.82 26.63 -22.73
C ALA A 168 3.27 28.10 -22.73
N SER A 169 3.16 28.80 -21.59
CA SER A 169 3.65 30.18 -21.45
C SER A 169 5.17 30.30 -21.61
N VAL A 170 5.96 29.34 -21.12
CA VAL A 170 7.44 29.41 -21.23
C VAL A 170 7.91 29.15 -22.66
N PHE A 171 7.19 28.32 -23.41
CA PHE A 171 7.50 28.00 -24.82
C PHE A 171 6.94 29.02 -25.82
N SER A 172 6.04 29.90 -25.39
CA SER A 172 5.50 30.99 -26.21
C SER A 172 6.36 32.26 -26.09
N ALA A 173 7.65 32.16 -26.43
CA ALA A 173 8.53 33.33 -26.53
C ALA A 173 8.35 34.03 -27.89
N LYS A 174 7.59 35.14 -27.86
CA LYS A 174 7.62 36.32 -28.75
C LYS A 174 7.96 36.09 -30.23
N THR A 175 6.95 35.91 -31.07
CA THR A 175 7.00 36.47 -32.43
C THR A 175 7.02 38.00 -32.30
N GLY A 176 8.21 38.60 -32.43
CA GLY A 176 8.32 40.05 -32.54
C GLY A 176 7.52 40.59 -33.74
N PRO A 177 7.12 41.87 -33.75
CA PRO A 177 6.46 42.46 -34.91
C PRO A 177 7.40 42.36 -36.13
N GLN A 178 6.94 41.75 -37.22
CA GLN A 178 7.62 41.88 -38.51
C GLN A 178 7.51 43.35 -38.93
N GLU A 179 8.59 44.10 -38.76
CA GLU A 179 8.75 45.38 -39.46
C GLU A 179 8.81 45.09 -40.95
N SER A 180 7.80 45.60 -41.63
CA SER A 180 7.71 45.72 -43.07
C SER A 180 8.53 46.93 -43.48
N GLN A 181 9.52 46.73 -44.36
CA GLN A 181 9.98 47.76 -45.30
C GLN A 181 10.90 47.11 -46.35
N ALA A 182 10.41 47.02 -47.59
CA ALA A 182 11.23 46.91 -48.78
C ALA A 182 11.35 48.32 -49.39
N PRO A 183 12.53 48.84 -49.73
CA PRO A 183 12.63 50.02 -50.57
C PRO A 183 12.59 49.58 -52.04
N GLU A 184 11.58 50.09 -52.75
CA GLU A 184 11.62 50.28 -54.19
C GLU A 184 12.80 51.20 -54.53
N VAL A 185 13.68 50.78 -55.44
CA VAL A 185 14.53 51.70 -56.20
C VAL A 185 14.25 51.44 -57.67
N ARG A 186 13.67 52.45 -58.32
CA ARG A 186 13.58 52.62 -59.77
C ARG A 186 14.82 53.33 -60.29
N GLU A 187 15.09 53.03 -61.56
CA GLU A 187 16.15 53.51 -62.49
C GLU A 187 17.54 52.89 -62.34
#